data_AF-A0A7S2NDP8-F1
#
_entry.id   AF-A0A7S2NDP8-F1
#
_cell.length_a   1.000
_cell.length_b   1.000
_cell.length_c   1.000
_cell.angle_alpha   90.00
_cell.angle_beta   90.00
_cell.angle_gamma   90.00
#
_symmetry.space_group_name_H-M   'P 1'
#
loop_
_entity.id
_entity.type
_entity.pdbx_description
1 polymer ?
#
loop_
_entity_poly.entity_id
_entity_poly.type
_entity_poly.pdbx_seq_one_letter_code
_entity_poly.pdbx_strand_id
1 'polypeptide(L)'
;LKAVEASPVSLISGSTGCGKTTQVPQYLLERAIRRGEASELNVVCTQPRRIAAMAAAERVAEERGEPLGHSVGFVVRFHQQPPRCYGSICFMTTGMLLRRLASR
;
A
#
# COMPACT_ATOMS: atom_id res chain seq x y z
N LEU A 1 0.58 7.45 -13.77
CA LEU A 1 1.54 8.14 -12.88
C LEU A 1 1.54 9.65 -13.07
N LYS A 2 1.64 10.19 -14.31
CA LYS A 2 1.55 11.64 -14.58
C LYS A 2 0.41 12.35 -13.85
N ALA A 3 -0.80 11.78 -13.83
CA ALA A 3 -1.95 12.36 -13.12
C ALA A 3 -1.72 12.50 -11.60
N VAL A 4 -1.10 11.49 -10.96
CA VAL A 4 -0.76 11.52 -9.52
C VAL A 4 0.36 12.53 -9.24
N GLU A 5 1.28 12.74 -10.18
CA GLU A 5 2.35 13.74 -10.04
C GLU A 5 1.83 15.17 -10.24
N ALA A 6 0.85 15.37 -11.11
CA ALA A 6 0.30 16.68 -11.43
C ALA A 6 -0.78 17.16 -10.44
N SER A 7 -1.40 16.23 -9.71
CA SER A 7 -2.57 16.52 -8.87
C SER A 7 -2.45 15.87 -7.50
N PRO A 8 -2.65 16.61 -6.39
CA PRO A 8 -2.67 16.05 -5.03
C PRO A 8 -3.72 14.94 -4.83
N VAL A 9 -4.79 14.98 -5.61
CA VAL A 9 -5.88 13.98 -5.59
C VAL A 9 -6.15 13.51 -7.02
N SER A 10 -6.26 12.20 -7.19
CA SER A 10 -6.59 11.56 -8.47
C SER A 10 -7.61 10.45 -8.26
N LEU A 11 -8.59 10.34 -9.16
CA LEU A 11 -9.55 9.23 -9.19
C LEU A 11 -9.11 8.17 -10.20
N ILE A 12 -8.96 6.93 -9.73
CA ILE A 12 -8.68 5.78 -10.59
C ILE A 12 -9.93 4.89 -10.60
N SER A 13 -10.64 4.89 -11.73
CA SER A 13 -11.81 4.03 -11.94
C SER A 13 -11.46 2.83 -12.81
N GLY A 14 -12.10 1.70 -12.55
CA GLY A 14 -11.96 0.47 -13.34
C GLY A 14 -12.78 -0.67 -12.74
N SER A 15 -13.06 -1.69 -13.53
CA SER A 15 -13.83 -2.86 -13.10
C SER A 15 -13.10 -3.70 -12.03
N THR A 16 -13.83 -4.59 -11.36
CA THR A 16 -13.23 -5.62 -10.50
C THR A 16 -12.29 -6.49 -11.34
N GLY A 17 -11.13 -6.86 -10.77
CA GLY A 17 -10.13 -7.67 -11.47
C GLY A 17 -9.15 -6.89 -12.35
N CYS A 18 -9.35 -5.59 -12.59
CA CYS A 18 -8.42 -4.79 -13.41
C CYS A 18 -7.10 -4.40 -12.70
N GLY A 19 -6.81 -4.96 -11.52
CA GLY A 19 -5.53 -4.78 -10.83
C GLY A 19 -5.35 -3.51 -10.00
N LYS A 20 -6.37 -2.66 -9.82
CA LYS A 20 -6.21 -1.37 -9.08
C LYS A 20 -5.53 -1.53 -7.71
N THR A 21 -6.05 -2.43 -6.88
CA THR A 21 -5.58 -2.62 -5.51
C THR A 21 -4.17 -3.18 -5.44
N THR A 22 -3.78 -4.05 -6.37
CA THR A 22 -2.47 -4.73 -6.35
C THR A 22 -1.40 -3.93 -7.10
N GLN A 23 -1.75 -3.29 -8.22
CA GLN A 23 -0.76 -2.69 -9.13
C GLN A 23 -0.48 -1.22 -8.86
N VAL A 24 -1.50 -0.41 -8.52
CA VAL A 24 -1.30 1.04 -8.31
C VAL A 24 -0.27 1.34 -7.21
N PRO A 25 -0.33 0.69 -6.01
CA PRO A 25 0.69 0.91 -4.98
C PRO A 25 2.10 0.54 -5.45
N GLN A 26 2.25 -0.55 -6.21
CA GLN A 26 3.53 -1.01 -6.75
C GLN A 26 4.09 -0.01 -7.75
N TYR A 27 3.29 0.50 -8.67
CA TYR A 27 3.73 1.50 -9.64
C TYR A 27 4.23 2.78 -8.97
N LEU A 28 3.61 3.22 -7.88
CA LEU A 28 4.07 4.36 -7.10
C LEU A 28 5.40 4.07 -6.41
N LEU A 29 5.54 2.91 -5.78
CA LEU A 29 6.77 2.53 -5.09
C LEU A 29 7.95 2.35 -6.07
N GLU A 30 7.74 1.63 -7.17
CA GLU A 30 8.76 1.41 -8.20
C GLU A 30 9.19 2.70 -8.90
N ARG A 31 8.27 3.65 -9.04
CA ARG A 31 8.57 4.99 -9.55
C ARG A 31 9.56 5.71 -8.64
N ALA A 32 9.31 5.72 -7.34
CA ALA A 32 10.20 6.33 -6.35
C ALA A 32 11.55 5.60 -6.29
N ILE A 33 11.56 4.27 -6.30
CA ILE A 33 12.80 3.47 -6.37
C ILE A 33 13.64 3.85 -7.59
N ARG A 34 13.04 3.92 -8.79
CA ARG A 34 13.74 4.29 -10.03
C ARG A 34 14.28 5.72 -10.02
N ARG A 35 13.74 6.60 -9.19
CA ARG A 35 14.23 7.98 -9.01
C ARG A 35 15.23 8.13 -7.87
N GLY A 36 15.50 7.09 -7.09
CA GLY A 36 16.31 7.19 -5.88
C GLY A 36 15.57 7.86 -4.71
N GLU A 37 14.25 7.98 -4.79
CA GLU A 37 13.37 8.68 -3.83
C GLU A 37 12.64 7.69 -2.90
N ALA A 38 13.04 6.41 -2.88
CA ALA A 38 12.32 5.36 -2.15
C ALA A 38 12.19 5.67 -0.64
N SER A 39 13.20 6.28 -0.04
CA SER A 39 13.19 6.66 1.38
C SER A 39 12.14 7.72 1.72
N GLU A 40 11.66 8.47 0.73
CA GLU A 40 10.73 9.58 0.89
C GLU A 40 9.27 9.17 0.68
N LEU A 41 9.02 7.95 0.23
CA LEU A 41 7.68 7.46 -0.09
C LEU A 41 7.28 6.29 0.79
N ASN A 42 6.12 6.42 1.44
CA ASN A 42 5.37 5.31 2.02
C ASN A 42 3.94 5.31 1.46
N VAL A 43 3.49 4.17 0.96
CA VAL A 43 2.16 4.00 0.39
C VAL A 43 1.26 3.31 1.41
N VAL A 44 0.11 3.92 1.72
CA VAL A 44 -0.94 3.31 2.54
C VAL A 44 -2.15 3.03 1.66
N CYS A 45 -2.60 1.77 1.64
CA CYS A 45 -3.82 1.38 0.94
C CYS A 45 -4.86 0.87 1.95
N THR A 46 -5.98 1.57 2.07
CA THR A 46 -7.06 1.15 2.97
C THR A 46 -7.97 0.11 2.30
N GLN A 47 -8.44 -0.84 3.10
CA GLN A 47 -9.44 -1.84 2.69
C GLN A 47 -10.60 -1.86 3.69
N PRO A 48 -11.85 -2.07 3.25
CA PRO A 48 -13.01 -2.08 4.14
C PRO A 48 -13.04 -3.30 5.07
N ARG A 49 -12.37 -4.40 4.71
CA ARG A 49 -12.38 -5.66 5.45
C ARG A 49 -10.96 -6.13 5.77
N ARG A 50 -10.79 -6.78 6.93
CA ARG A 50 -9.49 -7.30 7.40
C ARG A 50 -8.89 -8.30 6.41
N ILE A 51 -9.70 -9.27 5.97
CA ILE A 51 -9.27 -10.30 5.01
C ILE A 51 -8.80 -9.70 3.67
N ALA A 52 -9.42 -8.61 3.23
CA ALA A 52 -9.02 -7.93 2.00
C ALA A 52 -7.67 -7.22 2.14
N ALA A 53 -7.40 -6.59 3.29
CA ALA A 53 -6.08 -6.00 3.57
C ALA A 53 -4.98 -7.06 3.62
N MET A 54 -5.22 -8.18 4.30
CA MET A 54 -4.28 -9.28 4.41
C MET A 54 -3.99 -9.92 3.05
N ALA A 55 -5.05 -10.33 2.33
CA ALA A 55 -4.91 -10.98 1.02
C ALA A 55 -4.23 -10.09 -0.02
N ALA A 56 -4.52 -8.78 -0.02
CA ALA A 56 -3.85 -7.84 -0.91
C ALA A 56 -2.35 -7.72 -0.59
N ALA A 57 -1.98 -7.67 0.69
CA ALA A 57 -0.58 -7.60 1.10
C ALA A 57 0.19 -8.88 0.76
N GLU A 58 -0.39 -10.05 1.04
CA GLU A 58 0.18 -11.35 0.69
C GLU A 58 0.38 -11.48 -0.82
N ARG A 59 -0.66 -11.14 -1.61
CA ARG A 59 -0.59 -11.20 -3.07
C ARG A 59 0.48 -10.27 -3.63
N VAL A 60 0.59 -9.05 -3.12
CA VAL A 60 1.56 -8.07 -3.62
C VAL A 60 2.98 -8.42 -3.15
N ALA A 61 3.17 -9.01 -1.97
CA ALA A 61 4.47 -9.55 -1.57
C ALA A 61 4.91 -10.71 -2.47
N GLU A 62 3.99 -11.63 -2.79
CA GLU A 62 4.21 -12.75 -3.72
C GLU A 62 4.60 -12.25 -5.12
N GLU A 63 3.85 -11.29 -5.69
CA GLU A 63 4.15 -10.69 -7.00
C GLU A 63 5.54 -10.04 -7.07
N ARG A 64 6.05 -9.56 -5.92
CA ARG A 64 7.37 -8.95 -5.79
C ARG A 64 8.48 -9.95 -5.48
N GLY A 65 8.16 -11.22 -5.29
CA GLY A 65 9.12 -12.27 -4.95
C GLY A 65 9.81 -12.05 -3.59
N GLU A 66 9.12 -11.41 -2.64
CA GLU A 66 9.68 -11.11 -1.31
C GLU A 66 8.80 -11.65 -0.18
N PRO A 67 9.36 -11.90 1.01
CA PRO A 67 8.56 -12.24 2.17
C PRO A 67 7.68 -11.06 2.59
N LEU A 68 6.46 -11.36 3.02
CA LEU A 68 5.58 -10.38 3.65
C LEU A 68 6.28 -9.75 4.86
N GLY A 69 6.10 -8.44 5.05
CA GLY A 69 6.80 -7.65 6.07
C GLY A 69 8.11 -7.03 5.59
N HIS A 70 8.58 -7.34 4.36
CA HIS A 70 9.71 -6.65 3.76
C HIS A 70 9.30 -5.29 3.18
N SER A 71 9.07 -5.15 1.86
CA SER A 71 8.57 -3.90 1.27
C SER A 71 7.04 -3.79 1.34
N VAL A 72 6.34 -4.90 1.51
CA VAL A 72 4.88 -4.97 1.58
C VAL A 72 4.45 -5.58 2.91
N GLY A 73 3.41 -5.04 3.52
CA GLY A 73 2.86 -5.58 4.76
C GLY A 73 1.43 -5.13 5.01
N PHE A 74 0.86 -5.60 6.12
CA PHE A 74 -0.48 -5.20 6.53
C PHE A 74 -0.60 -4.87 8.02
N VAL A 75 -1.59 -4.05 8.35
CA VAL A 75 -1.95 -3.66 9.71
C VAL A 75 -3.46 -3.73 9.88
N VAL A 76 -3.95 -4.74 10.59
CA VAL A 76 -5.36 -4.85 10.97
C VAL A 76 -5.49 -5.00 12.49
N ARG A 77 -6.72 -4.88 13.00
CA ARG A 77 -6.96 -5.06 14.44
C ARG A 77 -6.56 -6.50 14.83
N PHE A 78 -5.75 -6.61 15.88
CA PHE A 78 -5.24 -7.85 16.49
C PHE A 78 -4.30 -8.72 15.63
N HIS A 79 -3.97 -8.33 14.40
CA HIS A 79 -3.02 -9.07 13.57
C HIS A 79 -2.28 -8.10 12.65
N GLN A 80 -0.95 -8.11 12.69
CA GLN A 80 -0.13 -7.14 11.96
C GLN A 80 1.18 -7.78 11.53
N GLN A 81 1.58 -7.50 10.29
CA GLN A 81 2.91 -7.78 9.76
C GLN A 81 3.32 -6.55 8.95
N PRO A 82 3.73 -5.46 9.65
CA PRO A 82 4.02 -4.19 9.00
C PRO A 82 5.24 -4.32 8.08
N PRO A 83 5.30 -3.55 6.99
CA PRO A 83 6.51 -3.50 6.18
C PRO A 83 7.61 -2.69 6.87
N ARG A 84 8.79 -2.64 6.24
CA ARG A 84 9.87 -1.72 6.63
C ARG A 84 9.41 -0.25 6.66
N CYS A 85 10.16 0.56 7.40
CA CYS A 85 9.83 1.95 7.72
C CYS A 85 9.76 2.92 6.53
N TYR A 86 10.50 2.66 5.45
CA TYR A 86 10.57 3.54 4.27
C TYR A 86 10.49 2.76 2.97
N GLY A 87 9.97 3.39 1.92
CA GLY A 87 9.87 2.77 0.60
C GLY A 87 9.01 1.52 0.65
N SER A 88 7.84 1.62 1.29
CA SER A 88 6.98 0.47 1.56
C SER A 88 5.51 0.69 1.19
N ILE A 89 4.79 -0.43 1.08
CA ILE A 89 3.35 -0.50 0.86
C ILE A 89 2.71 -1.16 2.08
N CYS A 90 1.80 -0.45 2.74
CA CYS A 90 1.05 -0.97 3.89
C CYS A 90 -0.45 -1.02 3.57
N PHE A 91 -1.01 -2.23 3.56
CA PHE A 91 -2.45 -2.44 3.50
C PHE A 91 -3.05 -2.43 4.91
N MET A 92 -4.13 -1.68 5.14
CA MET A 92 -4.76 -1.64 6.46
C MET A 92 -6.26 -1.43 6.38
N THR A 93 -6.98 -1.68 7.47
CA THR A 93 -8.38 -1.25 7.53
C THR A 93 -8.48 0.25 7.74
N THR A 94 -9.54 0.88 7.24
CA THR A 94 -9.80 2.32 7.45
C THR A 94 -9.74 2.72 8.93
N GLY A 95 -10.29 1.88 9.82
CA GLY A 95 -10.24 2.13 11.26
C GLY A 95 -8.82 2.14 11.85
N MET A 96 -7.89 1.35 11.31
CA MET A 96 -6.48 1.38 11.75
C MET A 96 -5.78 2.67 11.32
N LEU A 97 -6.08 3.18 10.12
CA LEU A 97 -5.57 4.47 9.66
C LEU A 97 -6.10 5.61 10.53
N LEU A 98 -7.41 5.66 10.78
CA LEU A 98 -8.02 6.67 11.65
C LEU A 98 -7.41 6.65 13.06
N ARG A 99 -7.18 5.46 13.63
CA ARG A 99 -6.53 5.34 14.94
C ARG A 99 -5.10 5.90 14.94
N ARG A 100 -4.32 5.65 13.89
CA ARG A 100 -2.96 6.22 13.74
C ARG A 100 -2.96 7.74 13.64
N LEU A 101 -3.96 8.33 12.98
CA LEU A 101 -4.09 9.78 12.85
C LEU A 101 -4.56 10.43 14.17
N ALA A 102 -5.36 9.73 14.95
CA ALA A 102 -5.85 10.20 16.25
C ALA A 102 -4.80 10.07 17.37
N SER A 103 -3.84 9.15 17.24
CA SER A 103 -2.77 8.94 18.23
C SER A 103 -1.62 9.96 18.09
N ARG A 104 -1.95 11.23 17.88
CA ARG A 104 -0.98 12.32 18.00
C ARG A 104 -0.58 12.52 19.45
#